data_AF-A0A2D8Z111-F1
#
_entry.id   AF-A0A2D8Z111-F1
#
_cell.length_a   1.000
_cell.length_b   1.000
_cell.length_c   1.000
_cell.angle_alpha   90.00
_cell.angle_beta   90.00
_cell.angle_gamma   90.00
#
_symmetry.space_group_name_H-M   'P 1'
#
loop_
_entity.id
_entity.type
_entity.pdbx_description
1 polymer ?
#
loop_
_entity_poly.entity_id
_entity_poly.type
_entity_poly.pdbx_seq_one_letter_code
_entity_poly.pdbx_strand_id
1 'polypeptide(L)'
;MFLELIEKQNRRTFDFNIIKSFQLDTIYKDQYGDGHETFRAIRHSIIGISVDFALVFDDRVESWAEFFNGRFKELLIPHFLKISKLANEGDYSAIIAEDQSFIKELEDQSASRLVEASAAIFDAREGAKGMKLMKRIFQNHPNCTFTTAFSIQCSAFNIPLLQSMISYSYMEWVCGQKTTRFSLENMYECEKLFYNEFPNFTDCLGKMLSENSGDLKLTA
;
A
#
# COMPACT_ATOMS: atom_id res chain seq x y z
N MET A 1 -9.05 48.74 13.74
CA MET A 1 -10.22 47.84 13.89
C MET A 1 -10.34 46.78 12.81
N PHE A 2 -10.12 47.06 11.51
CA PHE A 2 -10.23 46.02 10.46
C PHE A 2 -9.00 45.11 10.31
N LEU A 3 -7.81 45.54 10.77
CA LEU A 3 -6.58 44.74 10.72
C LEU A 3 -6.41 43.77 11.91
N GLU A 4 -7.00 44.09 13.07
CA GLU A 4 -6.99 43.18 14.24
C GLU A 4 -7.94 41.98 14.10
N LEU A 5 -8.92 42.06 13.18
CA LEU A 5 -9.83 40.96 12.86
C LEU A 5 -9.20 39.92 11.94
N ILE A 6 -8.19 40.30 11.14
CA ILE A 6 -7.46 39.36 10.27
C ILE A 6 -6.41 38.59 11.07
N GLU A 7 -5.76 39.22 12.06
CA GLU A 7 -4.83 38.50 12.96
C GLU A 7 -5.53 37.56 13.95
N LYS A 8 -6.78 37.84 14.34
CA LYS A 8 -7.56 36.93 15.19
C LYS A 8 -8.17 35.74 14.44
N GLN A 9 -8.33 35.81 13.12
CA GLN A 9 -8.75 34.65 12.30
C GLN A 9 -7.59 33.70 11.95
N ASN A 10 -6.35 34.20 11.91
CA ASN A 10 -5.14 33.38 11.69
C ASN A 10 -4.54 32.77 12.97
N ARG A 11 -5.13 33.05 14.15
CA ARG A 11 -4.77 32.44 15.44
C ARG A 11 -5.88 31.58 16.03
N ARG A 12 -6.74 31.00 15.20
CA ARG A 12 -7.35 29.71 15.57
C ARG A 12 -6.32 28.67 15.24
N THR A 13 -5.51 28.35 16.25
CA THR A 13 -5.06 26.99 16.52
C THR A 13 -6.20 26.06 16.14
N PHE A 14 -6.17 25.58 14.89
CA PHE A 14 -7.02 24.48 14.46
C PHE A 14 -6.59 23.35 15.38
N ASP A 15 -7.48 23.02 16.31
CA ASP A 15 -7.28 22.02 17.34
C ASP A 15 -6.63 20.78 16.72
N PHE A 16 -5.32 20.64 16.97
CA PHE A 16 -4.54 19.40 16.76
C PHE A 16 -5.10 18.24 17.59
N ASN A 17 -6.18 18.46 18.35
CA ASN A 17 -6.89 17.48 19.14
C ASN A 17 -7.92 16.66 18.34
N ILE A 18 -8.18 16.94 17.06
CA ILE A 18 -8.96 16.02 16.20
C ILE A 18 -8.09 14.84 15.70
N ILE A 19 -6.76 14.94 15.77
CA ILE A 19 -5.85 13.87 15.32
C ILE A 19 -5.41 12.96 16.48
N LYS A 20 -5.65 13.37 17.74
CA LYS A 20 -5.28 12.58 18.93
C LYS A 20 -6.22 11.40 19.24
N SER A 21 -7.27 11.16 18.44
CA SER A 21 -8.15 10.00 18.59
C SER A 21 -8.10 9.00 17.44
N PHE A 22 -7.13 9.07 16.52
CA PHE A 22 -6.81 7.91 15.68
C PHE A 22 -6.03 6.85 16.49
N GLN A 23 -6.52 6.50 17.68
CA GLN A 23 -6.42 5.12 18.10
C GLN A 23 -7.33 4.35 17.14
N LEU A 24 -6.67 3.75 16.14
CA LEU A 24 -7.24 2.86 15.14
C LEU A 24 -8.08 1.79 15.82
N ASP A 25 -9.38 2.04 15.95
CA ASP A 25 -10.33 0.93 15.86
C ASP A 25 -10.21 0.44 14.42
N THR A 26 -9.39 -0.59 14.23
CA THR A 26 -9.35 -1.38 13.00
C THR A 26 -10.80 -1.73 12.67
N ILE A 27 -11.32 -1.13 11.59
CA ILE A 27 -12.68 -1.41 11.10
C ILE A 27 -12.80 -2.90 10.74
N TYR A 28 -11.67 -3.48 10.32
CA TYR A 28 -11.49 -4.90 10.03
C TYR A 28 -10.94 -5.60 11.27
N LYS A 29 -11.82 -5.84 12.26
CA LYS A 29 -11.59 -6.84 13.29
C LYS A 29 -12.42 -8.06 12.90
N ASP A 30 -11.77 -9.20 12.68
CA ASP A 30 -12.47 -10.45 12.45
C ASP A 30 -13.07 -10.95 13.78
N GLN A 31 -14.22 -10.38 14.15
CA GLN A 31 -14.89 -10.66 15.42
C GLN A 31 -15.37 -12.11 15.51
N TYR A 32 -15.51 -12.81 14.39
CA TYR A 32 -16.08 -14.15 14.30
C TYR A 32 -15.03 -15.23 14.02
N GLY A 33 -13.80 -14.83 13.65
CA GLY A 33 -12.69 -15.74 13.33
C GLY A 33 -12.93 -16.58 12.07
N ASP A 34 -13.87 -16.16 11.21
CA ASP A 34 -14.25 -16.87 9.99
C ASP A 34 -13.47 -16.40 8.76
N GLY A 35 -12.57 -15.41 8.94
CA GLY A 35 -11.73 -14.84 7.91
C GLY A 35 -12.44 -13.83 7.00
N HIS A 36 -13.74 -13.59 7.16
CA HIS A 36 -14.52 -12.79 6.21
C HIS A 36 -14.05 -11.33 6.16
N GLU A 37 -13.80 -10.72 7.31
CA GLU A 37 -13.29 -9.34 7.39
C GLU A 37 -11.85 -9.23 6.88
N THR A 38 -11.04 -10.28 7.03
CA THR A 38 -9.69 -10.38 6.43
C THR A 38 -9.76 -10.39 4.91
N PHE A 39 -10.63 -11.22 4.31
CA PHE A 39 -10.82 -11.25 2.85
C PHE A 39 -11.40 -9.94 2.31
N ARG A 40 -12.31 -9.32 3.07
CA ARG A 40 -12.88 -8.02 2.72
C ARG A 40 -11.82 -6.93 2.69
N ALA A 41 -10.94 -6.89 3.68
CA ALA A 41 -9.81 -5.95 3.73
C ALA A 41 -8.88 -6.12 2.51
N ILE A 42 -8.58 -7.37 2.14
CA ILE A 42 -7.76 -7.68 0.97
C ILE A 42 -8.44 -7.16 -0.32
N ARG A 43 -9.71 -7.53 -0.54
CA ARG A 43 -10.45 -7.11 -1.72
C ARG A 43 -10.61 -5.59 -1.82
N HIS A 44 -10.85 -4.93 -0.69
CA HIS A 44 -10.98 -3.48 -0.67
C HIS A 44 -9.66 -2.78 -1.02
N SER A 45 -8.52 -3.38 -0.70
CA SER A 45 -7.20 -2.80 -1.03
C SER A 45 -6.96 -2.71 -2.54
N ILE A 46 -7.53 -3.65 -3.31
CA ILE A 46 -7.26 -3.81 -4.76
C ILE A 46 -8.45 -3.44 -5.65
N ILE A 47 -9.62 -3.15 -5.09
CA ILE A 47 -10.83 -2.89 -5.89
C ILE A 47 -10.59 -1.76 -6.90
N GLY A 48 -10.97 -1.97 -8.16
CA GLY A 48 -10.85 -0.97 -9.22
C GLY A 48 -9.42 -0.69 -9.71
N ILE A 49 -8.40 -1.32 -9.14
CA ILE A 49 -7.00 -1.16 -9.57
C ILE A 49 -6.75 -2.17 -10.70
N SER A 50 -6.33 -1.66 -11.85
CA SER A 50 -6.02 -2.49 -13.02
C SER A 50 -4.65 -2.09 -13.58
N VAL A 51 -3.74 -3.06 -13.60
CA VAL A 51 -2.40 -2.93 -14.18
C VAL A 51 -2.17 -4.20 -15.00
N ASP A 52 -1.80 -4.06 -16.27
CA ASP A 52 -1.70 -5.16 -17.23
C ASP A 52 -0.24 -5.53 -17.60
N PHE A 53 0.73 -4.82 -17.01
CA PHE A 53 2.16 -5.08 -17.12
C PHE A 53 2.76 -5.47 -15.76
N ALA A 54 3.95 -6.07 -15.78
CA ALA A 54 4.67 -6.45 -14.56
C ALA A 54 5.04 -5.21 -13.74
N LEU A 55 4.90 -5.28 -12.40
CA LEU A 55 5.36 -4.22 -11.50
C LEU A 55 6.87 -4.36 -11.30
N VAL A 56 7.30 -5.12 -10.29
CA VAL A 56 8.70 -5.50 -10.08
C VAL A 56 8.92 -6.97 -10.44
N PHE A 57 7.99 -7.83 -10.01
CA PHE A 57 8.02 -9.26 -10.36
C PHE A 57 7.66 -9.51 -11.82
N ASP A 58 8.44 -10.36 -12.49
CA ASP A 58 8.20 -10.84 -13.86
C ASP A 58 8.57 -12.33 -13.93
N ASP A 59 7.57 -13.20 -14.16
CA ASP A 59 7.72 -14.66 -14.15
C ASP A 59 8.60 -15.20 -15.28
N ARG A 60 8.95 -14.35 -16.25
CA ARG A 60 9.90 -14.69 -17.33
C ARG A 60 11.36 -14.50 -16.91
N VAL A 61 11.60 -13.73 -15.85
CA VAL A 61 12.93 -13.32 -15.39
C VAL A 61 13.35 -14.09 -14.15
N GLU A 62 12.46 -14.25 -13.19
CA GLU A 62 12.73 -14.94 -11.92
C GLU A 62 11.52 -15.72 -11.45
N SER A 63 11.74 -16.72 -10.59
CA SER A 63 10.62 -17.41 -9.94
C SER A 63 10.00 -16.52 -8.86
N TRP A 64 8.70 -16.69 -8.60
CA TRP A 64 8.03 -15.97 -7.51
C TRP A 64 8.72 -16.19 -6.16
N ALA A 65 9.28 -17.37 -5.92
CA ALA A 65 9.98 -17.67 -4.67
C ALA A 65 11.30 -16.93 -4.51
N GLU A 66 12.07 -16.78 -5.59
CA GLU A 66 13.30 -15.97 -5.59
C GLU A 66 12.97 -14.49 -5.36
N PHE A 67 11.98 -13.96 -6.08
CA PHE A 67 11.51 -12.59 -5.91
C PHE A 67 11.03 -12.32 -4.48
N PHE A 68 10.16 -13.19 -3.96
CA PHE A 68 9.51 -13.02 -2.66
C PHE A 68 10.51 -13.03 -1.51
N ASN A 69 11.51 -13.91 -1.56
CA ASN A 69 12.54 -14.01 -0.52
C ASN A 69 13.72 -13.04 -0.74
N GLY A 70 13.89 -12.48 -1.94
CA GLY A 70 14.89 -11.48 -2.28
C GLY A 70 14.28 -10.08 -2.29
N ARG A 71 14.13 -9.49 -3.50
CA ARG A 71 13.75 -8.08 -3.69
C ARG A 71 12.47 -7.68 -2.94
N PHE A 72 11.48 -8.55 -2.88
CA PHE A 72 10.24 -8.26 -2.14
C PHE A 72 10.51 -8.06 -0.64
N LYS A 73 11.27 -8.96 -0.03
CA LYS A 73 11.65 -8.90 1.39
C LYS A 73 12.63 -7.78 1.69
N GLU A 74 13.65 -7.62 0.86
CA GLU A 74 14.80 -6.74 1.14
C GLU A 74 14.52 -5.27 0.80
N LEU A 75 13.61 -5.01 -0.15
CA LEU A 75 13.38 -3.66 -0.69
C LEU A 75 11.91 -3.23 -0.56
N LEU A 76 10.96 -4.04 -1.05
CA LEU A 76 9.55 -3.62 -1.12
C LEU A 76 8.87 -3.57 0.25
N ILE A 77 9.07 -4.58 1.10
CA ILE A 77 8.50 -4.61 2.45
C ILE A 77 8.99 -3.42 3.29
N PRO A 78 10.31 -3.16 3.44
CA PRO A 78 10.79 -2.03 4.24
C PRO A 78 10.25 -0.69 3.76
N HIS A 79 10.24 -0.45 2.45
CA HIS A 79 9.72 0.78 1.87
C HIS A 79 8.21 0.94 2.17
N PHE A 80 7.42 -0.11 1.92
CA PHE A 80 5.98 -0.09 2.20
C PHE A 80 5.67 0.24 3.66
N LEU A 81 6.38 -0.40 4.60
CA LEU A 81 6.24 -0.17 6.04
C LEU A 81 6.54 1.28 6.41
N LYS A 82 7.62 1.83 5.87
CA LYS A 82 8.05 3.20 6.14
C LYS A 82 7.03 4.20 5.61
N ILE A 83 6.54 4.03 4.39
CA ILE A 83 5.46 4.86 3.83
C ILE A 83 4.18 4.74 4.67
N SER A 84 3.78 3.53 5.08
CA SER A 84 2.56 3.35 5.87
C SER A 84 2.64 4.12 7.19
N LYS A 85 3.80 4.05 7.87
CA LYS A 85 4.07 4.83 9.09
C LYS A 85 4.00 6.33 8.83
N LEU A 86 4.72 6.83 7.83
CA LEU A 86 4.75 8.27 7.51
C LEU A 86 3.36 8.79 7.08
N ALA A 87 2.57 7.97 6.38
CA ALA A 87 1.19 8.29 6.02
C ALA A 87 0.28 8.43 7.24
N ASN A 88 0.45 7.56 8.24
CA ASN A 88 -0.30 7.65 9.51
C ASN A 88 0.13 8.87 10.35
N GLU A 89 1.40 9.27 10.26
CA GLU A 89 1.93 10.48 10.91
C GLU A 89 1.56 11.77 10.16
N GLY A 90 1.16 11.66 8.89
CA GLY A 90 0.82 12.79 8.04
C GLY A 90 2.03 13.60 7.55
N ASP A 91 3.23 13.00 7.53
CA ASP A 91 4.46 13.66 7.10
C ASP A 91 4.65 13.54 5.58
N TYR A 92 4.02 14.45 4.84
CA TYR A 92 4.06 14.49 3.38
C TYR A 92 5.46 14.64 2.80
N SER A 93 6.30 15.46 3.42
CA SER A 93 7.65 15.74 2.90
C SER A 93 8.54 14.52 3.05
N ALA A 94 8.43 13.80 4.17
CA ALA A 94 9.15 12.56 4.40
C ALA A 94 8.71 11.44 3.45
N ILE A 95 7.41 11.34 3.12
CA ILE A 95 6.90 10.38 2.12
C ILE A 95 7.58 10.60 0.76
N ILE A 96 7.62 11.84 0.29
CA ILE A 96 8.22 12.17 -1.02
C ILE A 96 9.72 11.85 -1.01
N ALA A 97 10.44 12.23 0.05
CA ALA A 97 11.86 11.96 0.18
C ALA A 97 12.18 10.45 0.21
N GLU A 98 11.35 9.68 0.92
CA GLU A 98 11.46 8.23 1.00
C GLU A 98 11.23 7.56 -0.36
N ASP A 99 10.16 7.92 -1.05
CA ASP A 99 9.83 7.36 -2.38
C ASP A 99 10.92 7.70 -3.42
N GLN A 100 11.49 8.90 -3.34
CA GLN A 100 12.63 9.28 -4.18
C GLN A 100 13.92 8.50 -3.86
N SER A 101 14.14 8.10 -2.61
CA SER A 101 15.25 7.23 -2.23
C SER A 101 15.04 5.83 -2.79
N PHE A 102 13.84 5.29 -2.59
CA PHE A 102 13.44 3.98 -3.07
C PHE A 102 13.57 3.84 -4.60
N ILE A 103 13.15 4.84 -5.37
CA ILE A 103 13.33 4.85 -6.84
C ILE A 103 14.79 4.72 -7.25
N LYS A 104 15.74 5.27 -6.48
CA LYS A 104 17.18 5.18 -6.79
C LYS A 104 17.77 3.81 -6.47
N GLU A 105 17.14 3.06 -5.58
CA GLU A 105 17.54 1.70 -5.20
C GLU A 105 16.96 0.64 -6.15
N LEU A 106 15.92 1.00 -6.90
CA LEU A 106 15.37 0.14 -7.95
C LEU A 106 16.25 0.19 -9.20
N GLU A 107 16.88 -0.95 -9.51
CA GLU A 107 17.56 -1.16 -10.79
C GLU A 107 16.52 -1.34 -11.93
N ASP A 108 16.92 -0.98 -13.14
CA ASP A 108 16.22 -1.28 -14.40
C ASP A 108 14.84 -0.61 -14.64
N GLN A 109 14.02 -1.26 -15.47
CA GLN A 109 12.72 -0.80 -15.95
C GLN A 109 11.64 -0.80 -14.84
N SER A 110 11.89 -1.46 -13.70
CA SER A 110 10.94 -1.59 -12.58
C SER A 110 10.53 -0.24 -11.99
N ALA A 111 11.47 0.70 -11.84
CA ALA A 111 11.15 2.05 -11.37
C ALA A 111 10.15 2.76 -12.30
N SER A 112 10.37 2.68 -13.62
CA SER A 112 9.45 3.26 -14.61
C SER A 112 8.08 2.60 -14.56
N ARG A 113 8.03 1.26 -14.46
CA ARG A 113 6.77 0.50 -14.35
C ARG A 113 6.00 0.87 -13.10
N LEU A 114 6.66 0.98 -11.95
CA LEU A 114 6.02 1.39 -10.70
C LEU A 114 5.47 2.81 -10.77
N VAL A 115 6.21 3.76 -11.38
CA VAL A 115 5.71 5.13 -11.58
C VAL A 115 4.48 5.14 -12.50
N GLU A 116 4.53 4.42 -13.63
CA GLU A 116 3.42 4.31 -14.57
C GLU A 116 2.18 3.67 -13.93
N ALA A 117 2.37 2.57 -13.20
CA ALA A 117 1.28 1.85 -12.54
C ALA A 117 0.59 2.66 -11.44
N SER A 118 1.26 3.67 -10.86
CA SER A 118 0.67 4.51 -9.81
C SER A 118 -0.64 5.19 -10.26
N ALA A 119 -0.76 5.50 -11.56
CA ALA A 119 -1.98 6.07 -12.16
C ALA A 119 -3.22 5.21 -11.86
N ALA A 120 -3.09 3.87 -11.93
CA ALA A 120 -4.18 2.95 -11.65
C ALA A 120 -4.73 3.08 -10.22
N ILE A 121 -3.89 3.44 -9.24
CA ILE A 121 -4.33 3.70 -7.87
C ILE A 121 -5.16 4.98 -7.80
N PHE A 122 -4.71 6.03 -8.48
CA PHE A 122 -5.39 7.32 -8.48
C PHE A 122 -6.74 7.24 -9.20
N ASP A 123 -6.80 6.53 -10.33
CA ASP A 123 -8.02 6.30 -11.10
C ASP A 123 -9.03 5.46 -10.31
N ALA A 124 -8.60 4.37 -9.68
CA ALA A 124 -9.45 3.49 -8.88
C ALA A 124 -10.10 4.18 -7.66
N ARG A 125 -9.61 5.36 -7.30
CA ARG A 125 -10.00 6.09 -6.09
C ARG A 125 -10.49 7.50 -6.39
N GLU A 126 -10.71 7.83 -7.65
CA GLU A 126 -11.23 9.14 -8.03
C GLU A 126 -12.58 9.39 -7.33
N GLY A 127 -12.63 10.41 -6.46
CA GLY A 127 -13.85 10.82 -5.75
C GLY A 127 -14.02 10.31 -4.31
N ALA A 128 -13.17 9.40 -3.82
CA ALA A 128 -13.25 8.97 -2.42
C ALA A 128 -12.81 10.08 -1.45
N LYS A 129 -13.59 10.34 -0.38
CA LYS A 129 -13.33 11.42 0.59
C LYS A 129 -11.96 11.32 1.29
N GLY A 130 -11.40 10.12 1.42
CA GLY A 130 -10.06 9.86 1.98
C GLY A 130 -8.88 10.30 1.11
N MET A 131 -9.12 10.68 -0.15
CA MET A 131 -8.07 10.89 -1.15
C MET A 131 -7.46 12.29 -1.19
N LYS A 132 -7.80 13.17 -0.23
CA LYS A 132 -7.20 14.51 -0.16
C LYS A 132 -5.67 14.45 0.05
N LEU A 133 -5.21 13.49 0.86
CA LEU A 133 -3.79 13.19 1.09
C LEU A 133 -3.11 12.73 -0.20
N MET A 134 -3.69 11.73 -0.87
CA MET A 134 -3.20 11.18 -2.15
C MET A 134 -3.13 12.22 -3.26
N LYS A 135 -4.17 13.05 -3.43
CA LYS A 135 -4.19 14.13 -4.42
C LYS A 135 -3.09 15.15 -4.17
N ARG A 136 -2.80 15.50 -2.91
CA ARG A 136 -1.70 16.41 -2.56
C ARG A 136 -0.33 15.79 -2.84
N ILE A 137 -0.15 14.51 -2.57
CA ILE A 137 1.10 13.81 -2.87
C ILE A 137 1.32 13.78 -4.37
N PHE A 138 0.33 13.36 -5.16
CA PHE A 138 0.43 13.34 -6.62
C PHE A 138 0.78 14.70 -7.24
N GLN A 139 0.16 15.79 -6.74
CA GLN A 139 0.45 17.14 -7.21
C GLN A 139 1.89 17.60 -6.95
N ASN A 140 2.53 17.10 -5.88
CA ASN A 140 3.87 17.53 -5.47
C ASN A 140 4.95 16.46 -5.75
N HIS A 141 4.54 15.27 -6.19
CA HIS A 141 5.40 14.12 -6.45
C HIS A 141 4.92 13.39 -7.71
N PRO A 142 5.22 13.93 -8.91
CA PRO A 142 4.73 13.40 -10.18
C PRO A 142 5.27 12.01 -10.52
N ASN A 143 6.34 11.58 -9.84
CA ASN A 143 6.93 10.25 -9.99
C ASN A 143 6.61 9.36 -8.78
N CYS A 144 5.40 9.46 -8.23
CA CYS A 144 4.98 8.60 -7.14
C CYS A 144 4.96 7.14 -7.60
N THR A 145 5.60 6.25 -6.85
CA THR A 145 5.58 4.83 -7.19
C THR A 145 4.25 4.19 -6.81
N PHE A 146 3.89 3.12 -7.51
CA PHE A 146 2.76 2.26 -7.18
C PHE A 146 2.84 1.76 -5.73
N THR A 147 4.03 1.37 -5.24
CA THR A 147 4.23 0.93 -3.85
C THR A 147 3.86 2.01 -2.85
N THR A 148 4.32 3.24 -3.07
CA THR A 148 3.99 4.39 -2.22
C THR A 148 2.50 4.70 -2.28
N ALA A 149 1.94 4.84 -3.47
CA ALA A 149 0.51 5.14 -3.66
C ALA A 149 -0.39 4.06 -3.02
N PHE A 150 -0.03 2.78 -3.18
CA PHE A 150 -0.74 1.65 -2.59
C PHE A 150 -0.69 1.68 -1.06
N SER A 151 0.49 1.91 -0.48
CA SER A 151 0.64 1.99 0.98
C SER A 151 -0.18 3.14 1.58
N ILE A 152 -0.16 4.33 0.94
CA ILE A 152 -0.93 5.49 1.39
C ILE A 152 -2.44 5.21 1.34
N GLN A 153 -2.97 4.62 0.26
CA GLN A 153 -4.42 4.34 0.22
C GLN A 153 -4.83 3.36 1.33
N CYS A 154 -4.03 2.32 1.58
CA CYS A 154 -4.32 1.33 2.61
C CYS A 154 -4.36 1.98 4.00
N SER A 155 -3.38 2.83 4.31
CA SER A 155 -3.41 3.66 5.52
C SER A 155 -4.63 4.59 5.57
N ALA A 156 -4.98 5.25 4.46
CA ALA A 156 -6.11 6.17 4.40
C ALA A 156 -7.48 5.50 4.60
N PHE A 157 -7.61 4.21 4.25
CA PHE A 157 -8.81 3.40 4.48
C PHE A 157 -8.75 2.57 5.77
N ASN A 158 -7.71 2.75 6.59
CA ASN A 158 -7.47 1.97 7.81
C ASN A 158 -7.48 0.45 7.56
N ILE A 159 -6.95 0.02 6.41
CA ILE A 159 -6.72 -1.40 6.14
C ILE A 159 -5.59 -1.87 7.06
N PRO A 160 -5.73 -3.02 7.76
CA PRO A 160 -4.64 -3.50 8.59
C PRO A 160 -3.42 -3.88 7.73
N LEU A 161 -2.24 -3.72 8.33
CA LEU A 161 -0.97 -3.76 7.60
C LEU A 161 -0.71 -5.12 6.93
N LEU A 162 -1.02 -6.22 7.62
CA LEU A 162 -0.85 -7.56 7.08
C LEU A 162 -1.70 -7.76 5.82
N GLN A 163 -2.98 -7.40 5.87
CA GLN A 163 -3.91 -7.52 4.74
C GLN A 163 -3.52 -6.58 3.59
N SER A 164 -3.03 -5.39 3.91
CA SER A 164 -2.46 -4.46 2.92
C SER A 164 -1.29 -5.10 2.18
N MET A 165 -0.41 -5.79 2.91
CA MET A 165 0.74 -6.46 2.31
C MET A 165 0.38 -7.72 1.54
N ILE A 166 -0.56 -8.53 2.03
CA ILE A 166 -1.09 -9.67 1.26
C ILE A 166 -1.63 -9.17 -0.09
N SER A 167 -2.37 -8.06 -0.06
CA SER A 167 -2.93 -7.45 -1.26
C SER A 167 -1.86 -6.94 -2.21
N TYR A 168 -0.83 -6.28 -1.69
CA TYR A 168 0.28 -5.80 -2.50
C TYR A 168 1.09 -6.95 -3.13
N SER A 169 1.39 -8.02 -2.36
CA SER A 169 2.02 -9.23 -2.89
C SER A 169 1.17 -9.89 -3.97
N TYR A 170 -0.14 -9.95 -3.78
CA TYR A 170 -1.06 -10.48 -4.78
C TYR A 170 -1.02 -9.64 -6.07
N MET A 171 -0.98 -8.30 -5.96
CA MET A 171 -0.84 -7.43 -7.12
C MET A 171 0.49 -7.67 -7.86
N GLU A 172 1.62 -7.76 -7.16
CA GLU A 172 2.92 -8.13 -7.77
C GLU A 172 2.81 -9.46 -8.52
N TRP A 173 2.25 -10.49 -7.89
CA TRP A 173 2.12 -11.83 -8.48
C TRP A 173 1.21 -11.82 -9.72
N VAL A 174 0.00 -11.27 -9.63
CA VAL A 174 -0.94 -11.21 -10.77
C VAL A 174 -0.38 -10.39 -11.92
N CYS A 175 0.24 -9.24 -11.63
CA CYS A 175 0.82 -8.37 -12.66
C CYS A 175 2.04 -9.01 -13.33
N GLY A 176 2.83 -9.78 -12.57
CA GLY A 176 4.05 -10.44 -13.03
C GLY A 176 3.87 -11.79 -13.70
N GLN A 177 2.72 -12.46 -13.50
CA GLN A 177 2.37 -13.73 -14.17
C GLN A 177 2.03 -13.49 -15.65
N LYS A 178 3.04 -13.55 -16.53
CA LYS A 178 2.89 -13.38 -17.98
C LYS A 178 2.87 -14.69 -18.75
N THR A 179 3.27 -15.81 -18.13
CA THR A 179 3.24 -17.14 -18.75
C THR A 179 1.92 -17.87 -18.47
N THR A 180 1.28 -17.61 -17.33
CA THR A 180 -0.03 -18.16 -17.00
C THR A 180 -1.14 -17.15 -17.30
N ARG A 181 -1.92 -17.37 -18.36
CA ARG A 181 -3.10 -16.55 -18.64
C ARG A 181 -4.26 -16.97 -17.75
N PHE A 182 -4.54 -16.18 -16.73
CA PHE A 182 -5.79 -16.29 -15.98
C PHE A 182 -6.88 -15.48 -16.67
N SER A 183 -8.12 -15.99 -16.71
CA SER A 183 -9.25 -15.09 -16.92
C SER A 183 -9.40 -14.28 -15.63
N LEU A 184 -9.04 -12.99 -15.66
CA LEU A 184 -9.28 -12.05 -14.56
C LEU A 184 -10.75 -12.01 -14.09
N GLU A 185 -11.66 -12.60 -14.86
CA GLU A 185 -13.08 -12.80 -14.55
C GLU A 185 -13.32 -13.69 -13.32
N ASN A 186 -12.33 -14.46 -12.84
CA ASN A 186 -12.46 -15.28 -11.64
C ASN A 186 -11.35 -15.02 -10.61
N MET A 187 -11.47 -13.87 -9.95
CA MET A 187 -10.61 -13.43 -8.86
C MET A 187 -10.46 -14.49 -7.75
N TYR A 188 -11.50 -15.28 -7.48
CA TYR A 188 -11.47 -16.34 -6.47
C TYR A 188 -10.55 -17.51 -6.86
N GLU A 189 -10.52 -17.90 -8.13
CA GLU A 189 -9.58 -18.93 -8.60
C GLU A 189 -8.13 -18.40 -8.63
N CYS A 190 -7.94 -17.12 -8.93
CA CYS A 190 -6.64 -16.47 -8.83
C CYS A 190 -6.13 -16.42 -7.38
N GLU A 191 -7.01 -16.07 -6.42
CA GLU A 191 -6.71 -16.09 -4.98
C GLU A 191 -6.29 -17.51 -4.53
N LYS A 192 -7.05 -18.56 -4.92
CA LYS A 192 -6.69 -19.95 -4.61
C LYS A 192 -5.32 -20.35 -5.13
N LEU A 193 -5.02 -20.02 -6.38
CA LEU A 193 -3.75 -20.37 -7.00
C LEU A 193 -2.58 -19.71 -6.29
N PHE A 194 -2.70 -18.43 -5.96
CA PHE A 194 -1.70 -17.72 -5.17
C PHE A 194 -1.41 -18.41 -3.82
N TYR A 195 -2.46 -18.76 -3.05
CA TYR A 195 -2.28 -19.47 -1.78
C TYR A 195 -1.77 -20.92 -1.93
N ASN A 196 -2.10 -21.59 -3.04
CA ASN A 196 -1.62 -22.94 -3.34
C ASN A 196 -0.14 -22.95 -3.74
N GLU A 197 0.31 -21.95 -4.52
CA GLU A 197 1.71 -21.79 -4.89
C GLU A 197 2.59 -21.46 -3.68
N PHE A 198 2.02 -20.79 -2.68
CA PHE A 198 2.71 -20.41 -1.44
C PHE A 198 1.99 -20.90 -0.18
N PRO A 199 2.15 -22.20 0.19
CA PRO A 199 1.66 -22.70 1.46
C PRO A 199 2.22 -21.88 2.63
N ASN A 200 1.38 -21.56 3.62
CA ASN A 200 1.74 -20.73 4.78
C ASN A 200 2.16 -19.29 4.45
N PHE A 201 1.78 -18.76 3.27
CA PHE A 201 2.10 -17.41 2.82
C PHE A 201 1.88 -16.34 3.91
N THR A 202 0.71 -16.37 4.55
CA THR A 202 0.31 -15.37 5.56
C THR A 202 1.23 -15.40 6.78
N ASP A 203 1.62 -16.59 7.25
CA ASP A 203 2.53 -16.72 8.39
C ASP A 203 3.95 -16.25 8.02
N CYS A 204 4.43 -16.62 6.83
CA CYS A 204 5.73 -16.17 6.32
C CYS A 204 5.79 -14.64 6.19
N LEU A 205 4.76 -14.04 5.59
CA LEU A 205 4.66 -12.60 5.45
C LEU A 205 4.53 -11.91 6.82
N GLY A 206 3.69 -12.42 7.71
CA GLY A 206 3.56 -11.91 9.07
C GLY A 206 4.90 -11.90 9.82
N LYS A 207 5.69 -12.97 9.69
CA LYS A 207 7.04 -13.05 10.25
C LYS A 207 7.97 -12.01 9.60
N MET A 208 7.99 -11.89 8.28
CA MET A 208 8.81 -10.89 7.59
C MET A 208 8.45 -9.46 8.00
N LEU A 209 7.16 -9.16 8.17
CA LEU A 209 6.74 -7.87 8.66
C LEU A 209 7.26 -7.63 10.08
N SER A 210 7.20 -8.64 10.96
CA SER A 210 7.69 -8.51 12.34
C SER A 210 9.20 -8.26 12.42
N GLU A 211 9.96 -8.84 11.50
CA GLU A 211 11.41 -8.66 11.38
C GLU A 211 11.76 -7.24 10.92
N ASN A 212 10.91 -6.63 10.09
CA ASN A 212 11.14 -5.31 9.48
C ASN A 212 10.41 -4.16 10.20
N SER A 213 9.46 -4.45 11.09
CA SER A 213 8.59 -3.45 11.69
C SER A 213 9.20 -2.73 12.90
N GLY A 214 10.19 -3.31 13.58
CA GLY A 214 10.50 -2.85 14.95
C GLY A 214 9.23 -2.84 15.82
N ASP A 215 9.14 -1.97 16.84
CA ASP A 215 8.00 -1.81 17.79
C ASP A 215 6.61 -1.51 17.16
N LEU A 216 6.45 -1.54 15.83
CA LEU A 216 5.15 -1.49 15.17
C LEU A 216 4.36 -2.77 15.46
N LYS A 217 3.33 -2.65 16.32
CA LYS A 217 2.40 -3.75 16.61
C LYS A 217 1.69 -4.20 15.33
N LEU A 218 2.07 -5.39 14.86
CA LEU A 218 1.25 -6.17 13.94
C LEU A 218 -0.03 -6.54 14.68
N THR A 219 -1.13 -5.87 14.34
CA THR A 219 -2.45 -6.28 14.82
C THR A 219 -2.98 -7.33 13.87
N ALA A 220 -3.29 -8.50 14.44
CA ALA A 220 -4.04 -9.57 13.79
C ALA A 220 -5.51 -9.17 13.64
#